data_AF-A0A1B8FJN4-F1
#
_entry.id   AF-A0A1B8FJN4-F1
#
_cell.length_a   1.000
_cell.length_b   1.000
_cell.length_c   1.000
_cell.angle_alpha   90.00
_cell.angle_beta   90.00
_cell.angle_gamma   90.00
#
_symmetry.space_group_name_H-M   'P 1'
#
loop_
_entity.id
_entity.type
_entity.pdbx_description
1 polymer ?
#
loop_
_entity_poly.entity_id
_entity_poly.type
_entity_poly.pdbx_seq_one_letter_code
_entity_poly.pdbx_strand_id
1 'polypeptide(L)'
;MPTADVTLPMDEMHYLALRKDSSSSFVGSDGLDALSPLVSEMIKLNRILLAINDFNETCVKSQPDGLLLEHAVHGLSRQLDDWAEALPESMRDTPENFSWYASHGLGRSFAAVYLGYYHFGQLLFYQFLHVRPYKSAASVNAYAEKCKDHAAHLCEMIYRAFSTPNCDVLYTMVAHVLVIASTVQIHTLLFSEDESQIRTAHSRLEQNFKILLHLRTYWSTLDRPMMRLRAFHDSCRKSMDTTFVLDRWMLRFLVEFAKPMEQKEVDDQYSPLTLDTLDFVWNFPNSGKLKG
;
A
#
# COMPACT_ATOMS: atom_id res chain seq x y z
N MET A 1 7.57 9.44 23.95
CA MET A 1 7.85 8.20 23.20
C MET A 1 7.93 7.08 24.21
N PRO A 2 7.18 5.97 24.07
CA PRO A 2 7.33 4.85 25.00
C PRO A 2 8.72 4.26 24.80
N THR A 3 9.49 4.22 25.88
CA THR A 3 10.86 3.69 25.95
C THR A 3 10.88 2.19 25.63
N ALA A 4 12.05 1.64 25.32
CA ALA A 4 12.24 0.22 24.97
C ALA A 4 11.78 -0.79 26.06
N ASP A 5 11.32 -0.31 27.21
CA ASP A 5 10.90 -1.07 28.40
C ASP A 5 9.37 -1.22 28.54
N VAL A 6 8.60 -0.83 27.53
CA VAL A 6 7.14 -1.04 27.57
C VAL A 6 6.83 -2.48 27.17
N THR A 7 6.23 -3.21 28.10
CA THR A 7 5.69 -4.55 27.84
C THR A 7 4.74 -4.50 26.67
N LEU A 8 4.95 -5.39 25.69
CA LEU A 8 4.08 -5.48 24.54
C LEU A 8 2.67 -5.92 24.98
N PRO A 9 1.61 -5.51 24.24
CA PRO A 9 0.24 -5.90 24.54
C PRO A 9 0.07 -7.42 24.63
N MET A 10 -0.89 -7.85 25.45
CA MET A 10 -1.35 -9.23 25.52
C MET A 10 -1.86 -9.70 24.14
N ASP A 11 -1.65 -10.98 23.84
CA ASP A 11 -2.17 -11.63 22.64
C ASP A 11 -3.70 -11.54 22.52
N GLU A 12 -4.19 -11.26 21.31
CA GLU A 12 -5.61 -11.02 21.06
C GLU A 12 -6.46 -12.28 21.24
N MET A 13 -5.90 -13.47 20.95
CA MET A 13 -6.61 -14.74 21.16
C MET A 13 -6.76 -15.05 22.64
N HIS A 14 -5.71 -14.81 23.42
CA HIS A 14 -5.80 -14.86 24.88
C HIS A 14 -6.81 -13.86 25.44
N TYR A 15 -6.80 -12.62 24.95
CA TYR A 15 -7.76 -11.60 25.37
C TYR A 15 -9.20 -12.01 25.08
N LEU A 16 -9.49 -12.53 23.89
CA LEU A 16 -10.82 -13.00 23.50
C LEU A 16 -11.29 -14.23 24.29
N ALA A 17 -10.35 -15.04 24.79
CA ALA A 17 -10.66 -16.19 25.63
C ALA A 17 -10.98 -15.82 27.10
N LEU A 18 -10.74 -14.57 27.53
CA LEU A 18 -11.02 -14.13 28.90
C LEU A 18 -12.53 -14.12 29.18
N ARG A 19 -12.98 -14.98 30.09
CA ARG A 19 -14.37 -15.01 30.56
C ARG A 19 -14.51 -14.25 31.88
N LYS A 20 -15.61 -13.50 32.02
CA LYS A 20 -15.94 -12.59 33.15
C LYS A 20 -15.82 -13.21 34.56
N ASP A 21 -16.00 -14.52 34.69
CA ASP A 21 -16.06 -15.22 35.99
C ASP A 21 -14.82 -16.09 36.27
N SER A 22 -13.76 -15.95 35.48
CA SER A 22 -12.55 -16.75 35.64
C SER A 22 -11.71 -16.20 36.79
N SER A 23 -11.87 -16.77 37.98
CA SER A 23 -10.92 -16.58 39.08
C SER A 23 -9.52 -16.92 38.57
N SER A 24 -8.59 -15.99 38.73
CA SER A 24 -7.20 -16.03 38.27
C SER A 24 -6.48 -17.32 38.69
N SER A 25 -6.62 -18.36 37.87
CA SER A 25 -5.70 -19.49 37.82
C SER A 25 -5.10 -19.43 36.43
N PHE A 26 -4.04 -18.65 36.34
CA PHE A 26 -3.22 -18.48 35.14
C PHE A 26 -2.54 -19.82 34.86
N VAL A 27 -3.16 -20.63 34.01
CA VAL A 27 -2.55 -21.87 33.51
C VAL A 27 -2.01 -21.53 32.13
N GLY A 28 -0.69 -21.59 31.98
CA GLY A 28 0.01 -21.44 30.71
C GLY A 28 -0.63 -22.35 29.67
N SER A 29 -1.14 -21.74 28.60
CA SER A 29 -1.62 -22.45 27.44
C SER A 29 -0.41 -22.72 26.55
N ASP A 30 0.20 -23.88 26.78
CA ASP A 30 1.34 -24.46 26.04
C ASP A 30 1.15 -24.54 24.49
N GLY A 31 0.00 -24.10 23.96
CA GLY A 31 -0.32 -24.02 22.53
C GLY A 31 -0.61 -22.62 21.96
N LEU A 32 -0.72 -21.57 22.80
CA LEU A 32 -0.94 -20.18 22.35
C LEU A 32 0.32 -19.32 22.48
N ASP A 33 1.34 -19.80 23.18
CA ASP A 33 2.64 -19.11 23.37
C ASP A 33 3.46 -18.95 22.07
N ALA A 34 3.02 -19.57 20.97
CA ALA A 34 3.65 -19.47 19.64
C ALA A 34 3.08 -18.32 18.76
N LEU A 35 2.02 -17.65 19.19
CA LEU A 35 1.42 -16.53 18.45
C LEU A 35 2.06 -15.21 18.89
N SER A 36 2.59 -14.44 17.94
CA SER A 36 2.92 -13.05 18.21
C SER A 36 1.62 -12.23 18.14
N PRO A 37 1.31 -11.38 19.14
CA PRO A 37 0.12 -10.54 19.10
C PRO A 37 0.12 -9.65 17.86
N LEU A 38 -1.01 -9.55 17.15
CA LEU A 38 -1.14 -8.74 15.94
C LEU A 38 -0.79 -7.28 16.22
N VAL A 39 -1.26 -6.73 17.34
CA VAL A 39 -0.99 -5.35 17.76
C VAL A 39 0.49 -5.16 18.09
N SER A 40 1.14 -6.16 18.67
CA SER A 40 2.59 -6.11 18.94
C SER A 40 3.39 -5.99 17.65
N GLU A 41 3.01 -6.74 16.61
CA GLU A 41 3.62 -6.63 15.30
C GLU A 41 3.32 -5.30 14.61
N MET A 42 2.11 -4.77 14.74
CA MET A 42 1.80 -3.41 14.26
C MET A 42 2.69 -2.34 14.91
N ILE A 43 2.98 -2.47 16.21
CA ILE A 43 3.87 -1.54 16.92
C ILE A 43 5.29 -1.61 16.36
N LYS A 44 5.82 -2.81 16.13
CA LYS A 44 7.15 -3.00 15.53
C LYS A 44 7.20 -2.40 14.13
N LEU A 45 6.19 -2.70 13.31
CA LEU A 45 6.08 -2.23 11.94
C LEU A 45 5.96 -0.70 11.85
N ASN A 46 5.25 -0.06 12.79
CA ASN A 46 5.16 1.40 12.89
C ASN A 46 6.52 2.07 13.14
N ARG A 47 7.48 1.41 13.80
CA ARG A 47 8.84 1.94 13.95
C ARG A 47 9.56 2.01 12.60
N ILE A 48 9.35 1.01 11.76
CA ILE A 48 9.90 0.98 10.39
C ILE A 48 9.25 2.09 9.55
N LEU A 49 7.94 2.31 9.67
CA LEU A 49 7.25 3.42 9.00
C LEU A 49 7.85 4.78 9.35
N LEU A 50 8.14 5.04 10.63
CA LEU A 50 8.75 6.31 11.04
C LEU A 50 10.08 6.53 10.33
N ALA A 51 10.94 5.51 10.29
CA ALA A 51 12.22 5.58 9.59
C ALA A 51 12.05 5.79 8.07
N ILE A 52 11.06 5.15 7.45
CA ILE A 52 10.73 5.35 6.03
C ILE A 52 10.23 6.78 5.77
N ASN A 53 9.38 7.31 6.65
CA ASN A 53 8.87 8.68 6.51
C ASN A 53 9.98 9.72 6.67
N ASP A 54 10.86 9.56 7.66
CA ASP A 54 12.03 10.44 7.86
C ASP A 54 12.97 10.42 6.64
N PHE A 55 13.18 9.22 6.08
CA PHE A 55 13.95 9.03 4.85
C PHE A 55 13.28 9.73 3.65
N ASN A 56 11.98 9.51 3.44
CA ASN A 56 11.23 10.11 2.34
C ASN A 56 11.18 11.64 2.45
N GLU A 57 11.02 12.19 3.66
CA GLU A 57 11.07 13.63 3.90
C GLU A 57 12.46 14.20 3.57
N THR A 58 13.53 13.49 3.92
CA THR A 58 14.91 13.86 3.57
C THR A 58 15.13 13.84 2.06
N CYS A 59 14.63 12.81 1.36
CA CYS A 59 14.70 12.72 -0.10
C CYS A 59 13.96 13.89 -0.77
N VAL A 60 12.79 14.26 -0.24
CA VAL A 60 12.01 15.40 -0.73
C VAL A 60 12.70 16.74 -0.45
N LYS A 61 13.48 16.89 0.62
CA LYS A 61 14.14 18.16 0.98
C LYS A 61 15.47 18.36 0.25
N SER A 62 16.36 17.37 0.28
CA SER A 62 17.80 17.59 0.04
C SER A 62 18.40 16.79 -1.11
N GLN A 63 17.64 15.90 -1.76
CA GLN A 63 18.10 15.01 -2.84
C GLN A 63 19.46 14.35 -2.52
N PRO A 64 19.46 13.27 -1.72
CA PRO A 64 20.71 12.63 -1.29
C PRO A 64 21.51 12.10 -2.49
N ASP A 65 22.82 12.01 -2.31
CA ASP A 65 23.72 11.36 -3.26
C ASP A 65 23.30 9.90 -3.52
N GLY A 66 23.53 9.39 -4.73
CA GLY A 66 23.03 8.09 -5.18
C GLY A 66 23.50 6.93 -4.31
N LEU A 67 24.73 6.97 -3.80
CA LEU A 67 25.26 5.93 -2.90
C LEU A 67 24.61 5.97 -1.51
N LEU A 68 24.38 7.17 -0.96
CA LEU A 68 23.70 7.34 0.32
C LEU A 68 22.23 6.92 0.22
N LEU A 69 21.59 7.24 -0.90
CA LEU A 69 20.23 6.81 -1.20
C LEU A 69 20.13 5.28 -1.24
N GLU A 70 21.00 4.62 -2.01
CA GLU A 70 21.00 3.16 -2.14
C GLU A 70 21.26 2.46 -0.81
N HIS A 71 22.23 2.95 -0.03
CA HIS A 71 22.53 2.40 1.30
C HIS A 71 21.33 2.52 2.26
N ALA A 72 20.68 3.69 2.31
CA ALA A 72 19.52 3.92 3.16
C ALA A 72 18.33 3.03 2.75
N VAL A 73 18.03 2.95 1.45
CA VAL A 73 16.93 2.11 0.93
C VAL A 73 17.21 0.63 1.17
N HIS A 74 18.46 0.18 0.99
CA HIS A 74 18.84 -1.19 1.30
C HIS A 74 18.64 -1.52 2.79
N GLY A 75 19.07 -0.62 3.69
CA GLY A 75 18.89 -0.80 5.13
C GLY A 75 17.43 -0.83 5.56
N LEU A 76 16.58 0.02 4.99
CA LEU A 76 15.13 0.03 5.26
C LEU A 76 14.42 -1.17 4.64
N SER A 77 14.81 -1.59 3.43
CA SER A 77 14.31 -2.82 2.80
C SER A 77 14.61 -4.02 3.70
N ARG A 78 15.83 -4.11 4.21
CA ARG A 78 16.24 -5.21 5.09
C ARG A 78 15.42 -5.23 6.38
N GLN A 79 15.11 -4.08 6.97
CA GLN A 79 14.24 -4.03 8.15
C GLN A 79 12.82 -4.57 7.88
N LEU A 80 12.26 -4.30 6.69
CA LEU A 80 10.97 -4.88 6.28
C LEU A 80 11.09 -6.39 6.08
N ASP A 81 12.15 -6.84 5.41
CA ASP A 81 12.41 -8.27 5.15
C ASP A 81 12.61 -9.02 6.48
N ASP A 82 13.47 -8.52 7.37
CA ASP A 82 13.75 -9.07 8.70
C ASP A 82 12.47 -9.14 9.57
N TRP A 83 11.60 -8.13 9.49
CA TRP A 83 10.31 -8.15 10.20
C TRP A 83 9.42 -9.30 9.70
N ALA A 84 9.29 -9.46 8.37
CA ALA A 84 8.46 -10.51 7.78
C ALA A 84 9.01 -11.91 8.06
N GLU A 85 10.34 -12.07 8.05
CA GLU A 85 11.01 -13.35 8.34
C GLU A 85 10.88 -13.76 9.82
N ALA A 86 10.85 -12.78 10.73
CA ALA A 86 10.71 -13.00 12.17
C ALA A 86 9.29 -13.41 12.60
N LEU A 87 8.29 -13.29 11.72
CA LEU A 87 6.91 -13.67 12.03
C LEU A 87 6.78 -15.19 12.18
N PRO A 88 5.99 -15.65 13.18
CA PRO A 88 5.67 -17.07 13.30
C PRO A 88 4.88 -17.54 12.08
N GLU A 89 5.01 -18.82 11.73
CA GLU A 89 4.40 -19.40 10.52
C GLU A 89 2.88 -19.18 10.46
N SER A 90 2.21 -19.23 11.61
CA SER A 90 0.77 -18.98 11.77
C SER A 90 0.35 -17.55 11.46
N MET A 91 1.25 -16.58 11.50
CA MET A 91 0.96 -15.17 11.26
C MET A 91 1.30 -14.73 9.83
N ARG A 92 1.98 -15.55 9.03
CA ARG A 92 2.36 -15.22 7.66
C ARG A 92 1.14 -14.97 6.77
N ASP A 93 1.27 -14.09 5.77
CA ASP A 93 0.20 -13.83 4.80
C ASP A 93 -0.01 -15.03 3.87
N THR A 94 -0.87 -15.94 4.32
CA THR A 94 -1.39 -17.05 3.53
C THR A 94 -2.92 -17.05 3.59
N PRO A 95 -3.60 -17.58 2.56
CA PRO A 95 -5.06 -17.75 2.60
C PRO A 95 -5.54 -18.54 3.83
N GLU A 96 -4.78 -19.55 4.23
CA GLU A 96 -5.08 -20.44 5.36
C GLU A 96 -5.01 -19.68 6.68
N ASN A 97 -3.91 -18.95 6.92
CA ASN A 97 -3.73 -18.15 8.13
C ASN A 97 -4.79 -17.04 8.21
N PHE A 98 -5.02 -16.33 7.10
CA PHE A 98 -6.07 -15.32 7.04
C PHE A 98 -7.44 -15.90 7.42
N SER A 99 -7.80 -17.05 6.86
CA SER A 99 -9.08 -17.72 7.15
C SER A 99 -9.18 -18.16 8.61
N TRP A 100 -8.07 -18.63 9.18
CA TRP A 100 -8.01 -18.98 10.60
C TRP A 100 -8.26 -17.76 11.49
N TYR A 101 -7.55 -16.65 11.29
CA TYR A 101 -7.80 -15.41 12.05
C TYR A 101 -9.21 -14.86 11.80
N ALA A 102 -9.72 -14.92 10.57
CA ALA A 102 -11.08 -14.52 10.21
C ALA A 102 -12.14 -15.32 10.99
N SER A 103 -11.97 -16.63 11.11
CA SER A 103 -12.89 -17.51 11.86
C SER A 103 -12.95 -17.19 13.36
N HIS A 104 -11.90 -16.56 13.90
CA HIS A 104 -11.81 -16.08 15.28
C HIS A 104 -12.15 -14.60 15.44
N GLY A 105 -12.70 -13.95 14.39
CA GLY A 105 -13.09 -12.54 14.44
C GLY A 105 -11.94 -11.53 14.32
N LEU A 106 -10.72 -12.00 14.01
CA LEU A 106 -9.51 -11.18 13.89
C LEU A 106 -9.09 -10.88 12.44
N GLY A 107 -9.86 -11.29 11.43
CA GLY A 107 -9.50 -11.11 10.02
C GLY A 107 -9.21 -9.65 9.63
N ARG A 108 -9.95 -8.68 10.20
CA ARG A 108 -9.71 -7.25 9.97
C ARG A 108 -8.37 -6.79 10.56
N SER A 109 -8.03 -7.27 11.76
CA SER A 109 -6.77 -6.94 12.44
C SER A 109 -5.59 -7.55 11.69
N PHE A 110 -5.71 -8.80 11.25
CA PHE A 110 -4.71 -9.47 10.42
C PHE A 110 -4.48 -8.70 9.11
N ALA A 111 -5.56 -8.34 8.42
CA ALA A 111 -5.48 -7.51 7.22
C ALA A 111 -4.76 -6.19 7.52
N ALA A 112 -5.12 -5.49 8.60
CA ALA A 112 -4.51 -4.21 8.95
C ALA A 112 -2.98 -4.28 9.11
N VAL A 113 -2.44 -5.37 9.70
CA VAL A 113 -0.99 -5.58 9.81
C VAL A 113 -0.34 -5.60 8.42
N TYR A 114 -0.86 -6.45 7.53
CA TYR A 114 -0.29 -6.62 6.20
C TYR A 114 -0.55 -5.44 5.26
N LEU A 115 -1.68 -4.76 5.39
CA LEU A 115 -1.91 -3.50 4.69
C LEU A 115 -0.88 -2.44 5.08
N GLY A 116 -0.48 -2.38 6.36
CA GLY A 116 0.66 -1.58 6.80
C GLY A 116 1.95 -2.01 6.10
N TYR A 117 2.28 -3.30 6.14
CA TYR A 117 3.55 -3.81 5.61
C TYR A 117 3.70 -3.51 4.12
N TYR A 118 2.69 -3.85 3.33
CA TYR A 118 2.70 -3.60 1.89
C TYR A 118 2.65 -2.11 1.56
N HIS A 119 1.92 -1.30 2.34
CA HIS A 119 1.94 0.15 2.16
C HIS A 119 3.33 0.75 2.41
N PHE A 120 4.04 0.29 3.44
CA PHE A 120 5.35 0.83 3.81
C PHE A 120 6.40 0.47 2.75
N GLY A 121 6.34 -0.75 2.21
CA GLY A 121 7.14 -1.14 1.04
C GLY A 121 6.86 -0.27 -0.18
N GLN A 122 5.60 0.05 -0.47
CA GLN A 122 5.27 1.01 -1.54
C GLN A 122 5.91 2.37 -1.28
N LEU A 123 5.76 2.94 -0.07
CA LEU A 123 6.34 4.25 0.27
C LEU A 123 7.87 4.29 0.12
N LEU A 124 8.56 3.19 0.44
CA LEU A 124 10.01 3.11 0.34
C LEU A 124 10.48 3.04 -1.12
N PHE A 125 9.81 2.21 -1.93
CA PHE A 125 10.29 1.87 -3.27
C PHE A 125 9.68 2.70 -4.40
N TYR A 126 8.64 3.49 -4.13
CA TYR A 126 7.88 4.18 -5.17
C TYR A 126 8.72 5.07 -6.08
N GLN A 127 9.71 5.78 -5.52
CA GLN A 127 10.59 6.66 -6.29
C GLN A 127 11.38 5.93 -7.39
N PHE A 128 11.56 4.61 -7.25
CA PHE A 128 12.28 3.78 -8.23
C PHE A 128 11.41 3.33 -9.40
N LEU A 129 10.10 3.59 -9.35
CA LEU A 129 9.25 3.47 -10.55
C LEU A 129 9.65 4.49 -11.63
N HIS A 130 10.44 5.51 -11.30
CA HIS A 130 10.88 6.50 -12.28
C HIS A 130 11.88 5.93 -13.29
N VAL A 131 11.47 5.85 -14.55
CA VAL A 131 12.39 5.57 -15.68
C VAL A 131 13.12 6.86 -16.06
N ARG A 132 14.31 7.09 -15.50
CA ARG A 132 15.34 7.90 -16.18
C ARG A 132 16.27 6.97 -16.94
N PRO A 133 16.73 7.35 -18.14
CA PRO A 133 17.76 6.61 -18.87
C PRO A 133 19.17 6.80 -18.25
N TYR A 134 19.27 7.28 -17.01
CA TYR A 134 20.54 7.38 -16.30
C TYR A 134 20.89 6.00 -15.75
N LYS A 135 21.58 5.22 -16.59
CA LYS A 135 22.33 4.00 -16.26
C LYS A 135 21.57 3.11 -15.26
N SER A 136 20.66 2.29 -15.79
CA SER A 136 19.98 1.20 -15.10
C SER A 136 20.98 0.37 -14.28
N ALA A 137 21.17 0.75 -13.02
CA ALA A 137 21.82 -0.08 -12.03
C ALA A 137 20.82 -1.20 -11.71
N ALA A 138 21.28 -2.44 -11.66
CA ALA A 138 20.43 -3.60 -11.39
C ALA A 138 19.58 -3.43 -10.10
N SER A 139 20.07 -2.65 -9.13
CA SER A 139 19.35 -2.31 -7.90
C SER A 139 18.10 -1.44 -8.11
N VAL A 140 18.11 -0.50 -9.07
CA VAL A 140 16.94 0.36 -9.36
C VAL A 140 15.78 -0.46 -9.90
N ASN A 141 16.06 -1.37 -10.84
CA ASN A 141 15.03 -2.26 -11.39
C ASN A 141 14.49 -3.19 -10.30
N ALA A 142 15.37 -3.74 -9.44
CA ALA A 142 14.94 -4.59 -8.34
C ALA A 142 14.00 -3.86 -7.35
N TYR A 143 14.28 -2.58 -7.03
CA TYR A 143 13.39 -1.79 -6.17
C TYR A 143 12.07 -1.43 -6.87
N ALA A 144 12.09 -1.14 -8.17
CA ALA A 144 10.86 -0.92 -8.93
C ALA A 144 9.94 -2.16 -8.90
N GLU A 145 10.51 -3.35 -9.09
CA GLU A 145 9.76 -4.61 -8.99
C GLU A 145 9.24 -4.85 -7.57
N LYS A 146 10.06 -4.65 -6.52
CA LYS A 146 9.57 -4.71 -5.14
C LYS A 146 8.38 -3.77 -4.89
N CYS A 147 8.39 -2.56 -5.45
CA CYS A 147 7.25 -1.63 -5.34
C CYS A 147 5.97 -2.22 -5.96
N LYS A 148 6.08 -2.81 -7.16
CA LYS A 148 4.96 -3.47 -7.84
C LYS A 148 4.44 -4.67 -7.06
N ASP A 149 5.33 -5.49 -6.50
CA ASP A 149 4.97 -6.65 -5.68
C ASP A 149 4.21 -6.24 -4.41
N HIS A 150 4.71 -5.23 -3.69
CA HIS A 150 4.00 -4.69 -2.54
C HIS A 150 2.61 -4.13 -2.93
N ALA A 151 2.51 -3.41 -4.06
CA ALA A 151 1.22 -2.90 -4.53
C ALA A 151 0.25 -4.02 -4.91
N ALA A 152 0.75 -5.09 -5.55
CA ALA A 152 -0.01 -6.28 -5.92
C ALA A 152 -0.57 -7.00 -4.69
N HIS A 153 0.28 -7.30 -3.72
CA HIS A 153 -0.15 -7.98 -2.49
C HIS A 153 -1.06 -7.12 -1.62
N LEU A 154 -0.87 -5.80 -1.60
CA LEU A 154 -1.83 -4.90 -0.94
C LEU A 154 -3.22 -5.03 -1.57
N CYS A 155 -3.31 -5.05 -2.90
CA CYS A 155 -4.58 -5.23 -3.61
C CYS A 155 -5.20 -6.58 -3.24
N GLU A 156 -4.43 -7.66 -3.29
CA GLU A 156 -4.89 -9.03 -2.99
C GLU A 156 -5.41 -9.17 -1.55
N MET A 157 -4.70 -8.59 -0.56
CA MET A 157 -5.13 -8.58 0.84
C MET A 157 -6.45 -7.84 1.02
N ILE A 158 -6.63 -6.68 0.38
CA ILE A 158 -7.90 -5.94 0.39
C ILE A 158 -9.00 -6.79 -0.23
N TYR A 159 -8.77 -7.39 -1.40
CA TYR A 159 -9.79 -8.19 -2.07
C TYR A 159 -10.21 -9.39 -1.24
N ARG A 160 -9.25 -10.08 -0.61
CA ARG A 160 -9.50 -11.18 0.31
C ARG A 160 -10.33 -10.72 1.51
N ALA A 161 -10.00 -9.58 2.11
CA ALA A 161 -10.74 -9.01 3.22
C ALA A 161 -12.21 -8.67 2.86
N PHE A 162 -12.44 -8.05 1.70
CA PHE A 162 -13.78 -7.72 1.19
C PHE A 162 -14.58 -8.94 0.72
N SER A 163 -13.91 -10.02 0.32
CA SER A 163 -14.57 -11.26 -0.12
C SER A 163 -14.86 -12.21 1.04
N THR A 164 -14.33 -11.94 2.24
CA THR A 164 -14.49 -12.79 3.42
C THR A 164 -15.50 -12.17 4.37
N PRO A 165 -16.57 -12.89 4.76
CA PRO A 165 -17.59 -12.36 5.66
C PRO A 165 -17.00 -11.75 6.94
N ASN A 166 -17.52 -10.59 7.32
CA ASN A 166 -17.11 -9.83 8.50
C ASN A 166 -15.65 -9.34 8.51
N CYS A 167 -14.89 -9.48 7.42
CA CYS A 167 -13.51 -9.04 7.34
C CYS A 167 -13.32 -7.71 6.60
N ASP A 168 -14.41 -7.05 6.19
CA ASP A 168 -14.36 -5.79 5.45
C ASP A 168 -13.56 -4.71 6.20
N VAL A 169 -12.51 -4.22 5.55
CA VAL A 169 -11.63 -3.17 6.08
C VAL A 169 -12.18 -1.80 5.67
N LEU A 170 -13.23 -1.38 6.36
CA LEU A 170 -14.01 -0.18 6.00
C LEU A 170 -13.46 1.14 6.56
N TYR A 171 -12.22 1.23 7.02
CA TYR A 171 -11.67 2.47 7.61
C TYR A 171 -10.98 3.34 6.54
N THR A 172 -10.96 4.66 6.75
CA THR A 172 -10.51 5.65 5.75
C THR A 172 -9.08 5.42 5.22
N MET A 173 -8.17 4.90 6.06
CA MET A 173 -6.80 4.58 5.63
C MET A 173 -6.76 3.54 4.51
N VAL A 174 -7.73 2.62 4.42
CA VAL A 174 -7.78 1.64 3.32
C VAL A 174 -7.91 2.33 1.97
N ALA A 175 -8.80 3.33 1.87
CA ALA A 175 -8.95 4.09 0.64
C ALA A 175 -7.66 4.81 0.26
N HIS A 176 -6.91 5.32 1.25
CA HIS A 176 -5.63 5.98 1.00
C HIS A 176 -4.58 5.02 0.42
N VAL A 177 -4.34 3.90 1.10
CA VAL A 177 -3.33 2.94 0.65
C VAL A 177 -3.73 2.28 -0.69
N LEU A 178 -5.03 2.10 -0.93
CA LEU A 178 -5.57 1.59 -2.19
C LEU A 178 -5.40 2.59 -3.35
N VAL A 179 -5.56 3.89 -3.10
CA VAL A 179 -5.26 4.93 -4.09
C VAL A 179 -3.78 4.89 -4.47
N ILE A 180 -2.87 4.76 -3.50
CA ILE A 180 -1.43 4.65 -3.77
C ILE A 180 -1.13 3.41 -4.60
N ALA A 181 -1.65 2.24 -4.23
CA ALA A 181 -1.48 1.03 -5.03
C ALA A 181 -2.04 1.18 -6.45
N SER A 182 -3.17 1.88 -6.60
CA SER A 182 -3.73 2.19 -7.92
C SER A 182 -2.80 3.05 -8.77
N THR A 183 -2.03 3.98 -8.18
CA THR A 183 -1.02 4.72 -8.94
C THR A 183 0.11 3.82 -9.46
N VAL A 184 0.52 2.81 -8.70
CA VAL A 184 1.50 1.81 -9.14
C VAL A 184 0.93 0.92 -10.26
N GLN A 185 -0.35 0.54 -10.17
CA GLN A 185 -1.01 -0.21 -11.24
C GLN A 185 -1.15 0.62 -12.52
N ILE A 186 -1.50 1.91 -12.43
CA ILE A 186 -1.51 2.83 -13.59
C ILE A 186 -0.11 2.93 -14.20
N HIS A 187 0.93 3.09 -13.38
CA HIS A 187 2.31 3.08 -13.89
C HIS A 187 2.62 1.78 -14.65
N THR A 188 2.27 0.62 -14.08
CA THR A 188 2.49 -0.68 -14.72
C THR A 188 1.72 -0.81 -16.04
N LEU A 189 0.47 -0.34 -16.07
CA LEU A 189 -0.38 -0.35 -17.26
C LEU A 189 0.22 0.48 -18.41
N LEU A 190 0.87 1.60 -18.08
CA LEU A 190 1.38 2.56 -19.05
C LEU A 190 2.80 2.28 -19.54
N PHE A 191 3.64 1.71 -18.69
CA PHE A 191 5.08 1.59 -18.94
C PHE A 191 5.60 0.15 -18.94
N SER A 192 4.78 -0.85 -18.63
CA SER A 192 5.20 -2.25 -18.81
C SER A 192 5.20 -2.63 -20.28
N GLU A 193 6.18 -3.43 -20.69
CA GLU A 193 6.25 -4.05 -22.02
C GLU A 193 5.59 -5.44 -22.04
N ASP A 194 5.21 -5.97 -20.87
CA ASP A 194 4.60 -7.28 -20.71
C ASP A 194 3.07 -7.18 -20.71
N GLU A 195 2.45 -7.67 -21.79
CA GLU A 195 1.00 -7.75 -21.98
C GLU A 195 0.27 -8.45 -20.81
N SER A 196 0.90 -9.43 -20.16
CA SER A 196 0.31 -10.11 -19.01
C SER A 196 0.25 -9.21 -17.78
N GLN A 197 1.30 -8.41 -17.55
CA GLN A 197 1.34 -7.40 -16.49
C GLN A 197 0.33 -6.29 -16.76
N ILE A 198 0.20 -5.83 -18.01
CA ILE A 198 -0.78 -4.82 -18.42
C ILE A 198 -2.21 -5.30 -18.11
N ARG A 199 -2.57 -6.52 -18.54
CA ARG A 199 -3.91 -7.09 -18.25
C ARG A 199 -4.17 -7.25 -16.75
N THR A 200 -3.17 -7.67 -15.99
CA THR A 200 -3.28 -7.83 -14.54
C THR A 200 -3.46 -6.48 -13.84
N ALA A 201 -2.67 -5.47 -14.21
CA ALA A 201 -2.78 -4.12 -13.69
C ALA A 201 -4.16 -3.50 -14.00
N HIS A 202 -4.67 -3.72 -15.20
CA HIS A 202 -6.00 -3.30 -15.61
C HIS A 202 -7.10 -3.93 -14.73
N SER A 203 -7.07 -5.26 -14.53
CA SER A 203 -8.03 -5.95 -13.67
C SER A 203 -7.97 -5.49 -12.21
N ARG A 204 -6.76 -5.27 -11.68
CA ARG A 204 -6.57 -4.70 -10.34
C ARG A 204 -7.13 -3.29 -10.23
N LEU A 205 -6.92 -2.44 -11.24
CA LEU A 205 -7.51 -1.10 -11.26
C LEU A 205 -9.03 -1.15 -11.22
N GLU A 206 -9.66 -2.01 -12.03
CA GLU A 206 -11.11 -2.21 -12.01
C GLU A 206 -11.62 -2.50 -10.60
N GLN A 207 -10.99 -3.48 -9.96
CA GLN A 207 -11.40 -3.95 -8.65
C GLN A 207 -11.14 -2.88 -7.57
N ASN A 208 -10.01 -2.18 -7.66
CA ASN A 208 -9.69 -1.06 -6.76
C ASN A 208 -10.76 0.03 -6.86
N PHE A 209 -11.19 0.40 -8.07
CA PHE A 209 -12.23 1.41 -8.26
C PHE A 209 -13.58 0.99 -7.69
N LYS A 210 -13.98 -0.29 -7.87
CA LYS A 210 -15.21 -0.83 -7.26
C LYS A 210 -15.18 -0.69 -5.74
N ILE A 211 -14.05 -1.02 -5.12
CA ILE A 211 -13.87 -0.93 -3.66
C ILE A 211 -13.84 0.54 -3.19
N LEU A 212 -13.16 1.44 -3.91
CA LEU A 212 -13.16 2.87 -3.59
C LEU A 212 -14.56 3.48 -3.65
N LEU A 213 -15.35 3.12 -4.68
CA LEU A 213 -16.74 3.55 -4.80
C LEU A 213 -17.61 3.01 -3.66
N HIS A 214 -17.39 1.76 -3.26
CA HIS A 214 -18.07 1.19 -2.11
C HIS A 214 -17.69 1.92 -0.80
N LEU A 215 -16.40 2.15 -0.55
CA LEU A 215 -15.94 2.92 0.62
C LEU A 215 -16.49 4.35 0.65
N ARG A 216 -16.70 4.97 -0.51
CA ARG A 216 -17.29 6.31 -0.64
C ARG A 216 -18.71 6.40 -0.10
N THR A 217 -19.45 5.28 -0.09
CA THR A 217 -20.80 5.24 0.52
C THR A 217 -20.77 5.43 2.04
N TYR A 218 -19.63 5.17 2.69
CA TYR A 218 -19.44 5.35 4.13
C TYR A 218 -18.70 6.64 4.49
N TRP A 219 -17.78 7.09 3.63
CA TRP A 219 -16.88 8.20 3.93
C TRP A 219 -16.90 9.28 2.84
N SER A 220 -17.54 10.41 3.15
CA SER A 220 -17.57 11.59 2.26
C SER A 220 -16.19 12.22 2.03
N THR A 221 -15.22 11.95 2.89
CA THR A 221 -13.84 12.48 2.78
C THR A 221 -13.05 11.86 1.62
N LEU A 222 -13.57 10.80 0.98
CA LEU A 222 -12.87 10.09 -0.10
C LEU A 222 -12.86 10.80 -1.44
N ASP A 223 -13.66 11.86 -1.60
CA ASP A 223 -13.63 12.68 -2.82
C ASP A 223 -12.21 13.21 -3.09
N ARG A 224 -11.47 13.61 -2.05
CA ARG A 224 -10.09 14.13 -2.17
C ARG A 224 -9.10 13.06 -2.69
N PRO A 225 -8.94 11.88 -2.05
CA PRO A 225 -8.13 10.78 -2.59
C PRO A 225 -8.50 10.37 -4.03
N MET A 226 -9.80 10.33 -4.35
CA MET A 226 -10.26 9.93 -5.69
C MET A 226 -9.95 11.00 -6.76
N MET A 227 -10.11 12.29 -6.44
CA MET A 227 -9.67 13.38 -7.33
C MET A 227 -8.15 13.35 -7.55
N ARG A 228 -7.39 13.04 -6.50
CA ARG A 228 -5.94 12.86 -6.53
C ARG A 228 -5.54 11.73 -7.51
N LEU A 229 -6.22 10.58 -7.45
CA LEU A 229 -6.01 9.48 -8.39
C LEU A 229 -6.31 9.88 -9.85
N ARG A 230 -7.38 10.66 -10.07
CA ARG A 230 -7.73 11.20 -11.40
C ARG A 230 -6.64 12.14 -11.95
N ALA A 231 -6.19 13.10 -11.14
CA ALA A 231 -5.12 14.02 -11.53
C ALA A 231 -3.80 13.28 -11.83
N PHE A 232 -3.54 12.18 -11.12
CA PHE A 232 -2.42 11.31 -11.39
C PHE A 232 -2.57 10.62 -12.76
N HIS A 233 -3.71 9.98 -13.02
CA HIS A 233 -4.02 9.36 -14.30
C HIS A 233 -3.86 10.34 -15.48
N ASP A 234 -4.42 11.55 -15.37
CA ASP A 234 -4.32 12.57 -16.42
C ASP A 234 -2.88 13.03 -16.67
N SER A 235 -2.10 13.19 -15.59
CA SER A 235 -0.67 13.52 -15.69
C SER A 235 0.10 12.44 -16.43
N CYS A 236 -0.16 11.17 -16.12
CA CYS A 236 0.46 10.05 -16.80
C CYS A 236 0.06 9.95 -18.28
N ARG A 237 -1.22 10.13 -18.60
CA ARG A 237 -1.72 10.12 -19.98
C ARG A 237 -1.08 11.21 -20.84
N LYS A 238 -1.05 12.47 -20.38
CA LYS A 238 -0.41 13.60 -21.09
C LYS A 238 1.09 13.39 -21.33
N SER A 239 1.69 12.61 -20.45
CA SER A 239 3.11 12.33 -20.44
C SER A 239 3.43 10.99 -21.14
N MET A 240 2.45 10.31 -21.74
CA MET A 240 2.73 9.27 -22.76
C MET A 240 3.17 9.90 -24.09
N ASP A 241 2.69 11.13 -24.37
CA ASP A 241 3.02 11.88 -25.59
C ASP A 241 4.33 12.69 -25.47
N THR A 242 4.95 12.71 -24.29
CA THR A 242 6.22 13.39 -23.99
C THR A 242 7.08 12.51 -23.07
N THR A 243 8.35 12.84 -22.83
CA THR A 243 9.21 12.03 -21.95
C THR A 243 8.67 12.09 -20.51
N PHE A 244 7.91 11.07 -20.07
CA PHE A 244 7.34 11.01 -18.72
C PHE A 244 8.45 11.17 -17.67
N VAL A 245 8.43 12.30 -16.96
CA VAL A 245 9.23 12.47 -15.75
C VAL A 245 8.30 12.25 -14.57
N LEU A 246 8.52 11.16 -13.84
CA LEU A 246 7.89 10.84 -12.57
C LEU A 246 8.43 11.86 -11.54
N ASP A 247 7.90 13.07 -11.62
CA ASP A 247 8.51 14.24 -11.00
C ASP A 247 8.29 14.26 -9.48
N ARG A 248 9.09 15.07 -8.78
CA ARG A 248 9.04 15.30 -7.32
C ARG A 248 7.63 15.63 -6.78
N TRP A 249 6.73 16.07 -7.64
CA TRP A 249 5.30 16.25 -7.37
C TRP A 249 4.60 14.94 -6.93
N MET A 250 4.98 13.79 -7.49
CA MET A 250 4.38 12.50 -7.20
C MET A 250 4.95 11.83 -5.94
N LEU A 251 6.21 12.12 -5.60
CA LEU A 251 6.75 11.81 -4.28
C LEU A 251 6.08 12.66 -3.19
N ARG A 252 5.82 13.96 -3.46
CA ARG A 252 4.97 14.79 -2.59
C ARG A 252 3.54 14.26 -2.50
N PHE A 253 3.00 13.67 -3.57
CA PHE A 253 1.70 13.02 -3.54
C PHE A 253 1.63 11.88 -2.50
N LEU A 254 2.72 11.11 -2.33
CA LEU A 254 2.80 10.04 -1.33
C LEU A 254 2.96 10.58 0.10
N VAL A 255 3.76 11.63 0.28
CA VAL A 255 4.16 12.14 1.60
C VAL A 255 3.15 13.16 2.17
N GLU A 256 2.54 14.01 1.32
CA GLU A 256 1.69 15.14 1.73
C GLU A 256 0.20 14.83 1.57
N PHE A 257 -0.30 13.83 2.31
CA PHE A 257 -1.72 13.44 2.27
C PHE A 257 -2.67 14.48 2.90
N ALA A 258 -2.24 15.21 3.93
CA ALA A 258 -3.09 16.15 4.67
C ALA A 258 -3.11 17.59 4.10
N LYS A 259 -2.21 17.93 3.16
CA LYS A 259 -2.14 19.26 2.57
C LYS A 259 -2.91 19.28 1.25
N PRO A 260 -3.71 20.33 0.96
CA PRO A 260 -4.20 20.56 -0.40
C PRO A 260 -2.97 20.66 -1.30
N MET A 261 -2.81 19.76 -2.26
CA MET A 261 -1.85 20.00 -3.31
C MET A 261 -2.41 21.11 -4.17
N GLU A 262 -1.64 22.17 -4.37
CA GLU A 262 -1.91 23.13 -5.43
C GLU A 262 -2.01 22.34 -6.73
N GLN A 263 -3.23 22.31 -7.27
CA GLN A 263 -3.46 21.80 -8.62
C GLN A 263 -2.50 22.55 -9.52
N LYS A 264 -1.74 21.82 -10.33
CA LYS A 264 -1.15 22.41 -11.54
C LYS A 264 -2.36 22.90 -12.34
N GLU A 265 -2.58 24.22 -12.41
CA GLU A 265 -3.83 24.86 -12.81
C GLU A 265 -4.61 24.05 -13.86
N VAL A 266 -5.74 23.47 -13.45
CA VAL A 266 -6.74 22.91 -14.37
C VAL A 266 -8.10 23.39 -13.91
N ASP A 267 -8.82 23.95 -14.87
CA ASP A 267 -10.10 24.66 -14.82
C ASP A 267 -11.17 24.04 -13.90
N ASP A 268 -11.91 24.92 -13.23
CA ASP A 268 -12.69 24.70 -12.00
C ASP A 268 -14.07 24.03 -12.22
N GLN A 269 -14.14 23.10 -13.17
CA GLN A 269 -15.42 22.51 -13.59
C GLN A 269 -15.31 20.98 -13.70
N TYR A 270 -15.48 20.27 -12.58
CA TYR A 270 -15.52 18.80 -12.61
C TYR A 270 -16.63 18.19 -11.75
N SER A 271 -17.42 17.33 -12.38
CA SER A 271 -18.51 16.56 -11.79
C SER A 271 -18.01 15.40 -10.92
N PRO A 272 -18.82 14.92 -9.95
CA PRO A 272 -18.47 13.80 -9.07
C PRO A 272 -18.15 12.51 -9.85
N LEU A 273 -17.17 11.73 -9.39
CA LEU A 273 -16.86 10.41 -9.94
C LEU A 273 -18.04 9.45 -9.74
N THR A 274 -18.74 9.08 -10.81
CA THR A 274 -19.81 8.05 -10.83
C THR A 274 -19.33 6.79 -11.55
N LEU A 275 -20.08 5.69 -11.44
CA LEU A 275 -19.82 4.48 -12.24
C LEU A 275 -19.78 4.77 -13.75
N ASP A 276 -20.58 5.72 -14.23
CA ASP A 276 -20.59 6.15 -15.64
C ASP A 276 -19.32 6.93 -16.04
N THR A 277 -18.59 7.49 -15.07
CA THR A 277 -17.26 8.07 -15.32
C THR A 277 -16.12 7.04 -15.33
N LEU A 278 -16.41 5.73 -15.22
CA LEU A 278 -15.40 4.69 -15.38
C LEU A 278 -14.83 4.62 -16.81
N ASP A 279 -15.53 5.14 -17.82
CA ASP A 279 -15.00 5.33 -19.18
C ASP A 279 -13.73 6.21 -19.21
N PHE A 280 -13.49 7.01 -18.16
CA PHE A 280 -12.25 7.76 -17.95
C PHE A 280 -11.04 6.85 -17.69
N VAL A 281 -11.24 5.71 -17.03
CA VAL A 281 -10.20 4.70 -16.74
C VAL A 281 -9.99 3.77 -17.94
N TRP A 282 -11.01 3.62 -18.80
CA TRP A 282 -10.97 2.66 -19.92
C TRP A 282 -10.54 3.25 -21.26
N ASN A 283 -10.61 4.57 -21.44
CA ASN A 283 -10.16 5.23 -22.66
C ASN A 283 -8.64 5.46 -22.68
N PHE A 284 -7.88 4.35 -22.72
CA PHE A 284 -6.53 4.39 -23.28
C PHE A 284 -6.67 4.26 -24.80
N PRO A 285 -6.12 5.18 -25.60
CA PRO A 285 -5.98 4.90 -27.02
C PRO A 285 -5.14 3.62 -27.09
N ASN A 286 -5.71 2.56 -27.67
CA ASN A 286 -4.95 1.39 -28.08
C ASN A 286 -3.64 1.90 -28.64
N SER A 287 -2.52 1.52 -28.04
CA SER A 287 -1.20 1.65 -28.63
C SER A 287 -1.20 0.72 -29.84
N GLY A 288 -1.89 1.16 -30.88
CA GLY A 288 -1.73 0.73 -32.25
C GLY A 288 -0.26 0.95 -32.52
N LYS A 289 0.49 -0.15 -32.39
CA LYS A 289 1.84 -0.28 -32.89
C LYS A 289 1.83 0.33 -34.28
N LEU A 290 2.40 1.52 -34.42
CA LEU A 290 2.87 2.05 -35.68
C LEU A 290 3.96 1.06 -36.14
N LYS A 291 3.51 0.03 -36.86
CA LYS A 291 4.33 -0.67 -37.84
C LYS A 291 4.31 0.20 -39.09
N GLY A 292 5.45 0.77 -39.43
CA GLY A 292 5.66 1.59 -40.62
C GLY A 292 6.71 2.64 -40.37
#